data_AF-A0A1X1XS99-F1
#
_entry.id   AF-A0A1X1XS99-F1
#
_cell.length_a   1.000
_cell.length_b   1.000
_cell.length_c   1.000
_cell.angle_alpha   90.00
_cell.angle_beta   90.00
_cell.angle_gamma   90.00
#
_symmetry.space_group_name_H-M   'P 1'
#
loop_
_entity.id
_entity.type
_entity.pdbx_description
1 polymer ?
#
loop_
_entity_poly.entity_id
_entity_poly.type
_entity_poly.pdbx_seq_one_letter_code
_entity_poly.pdbx_strand_id
1 'polypeptide(L)'
;MSERIRVVPAQLRAAAEHHQQMSDYLRSIPSSHPAIQDSLDSLGPIFCELREAGRDLLDQRRQCYEQQADDHADIAHTLRTAANMWEQHEDDAAHNLGNVGDDAR
;
A
#
# COMPACT_ATOMS: atom_id res chain seq x y z
N MET A 1 -17.87 23.98 -1.60
CA MET A 1 -17.85 24.08 -0.12
C MET A 1 -16.79 23.10 0.34
N SER A 2 -15.59 23.58 0.70
CA SER A 2 -14.54 22.69 1.18
C SER A 2 -14.98 22.14 2.52
N GLU A 3 -15.31 20.86 2.54
CA GLU A 3 -15.52 20.11 3.77
C GLU A 3 -14.22 20.22 4.56
N ARG A 4 -14.32 20.76 5.77
CA ARG A 4 -13.17 20.97 6.65
C ARG A 4 -12.79 19.57 7.15
N ILE A 5 -11.97 18.86 6.38
CA ILE A 5 -11.49 17.53 6.74
C ILE A 5 -10.79 17.70 8.08
N ARG A 6 -11.41 17.17 9.14
CA ARG A 6 -10.78 17.02 10.44
C ARG A 6 -9.82 15.86 10.29
N VAL A 7 -8.61 16.16 9.81
CA VAL A 7 -7.55 15.15 9.68
C VAL A 7 -7.14 14.77 11.08
N VAL A 8 -7.42 13.51 11.46
CA VAL A 8 -6.92 12.94 12.71
C VAL A 8 -5.69 12.10 12.35
N PRO A 9 -4.46 12.46 12.78
CA PRO A 9 -3.25 11.71 12.46
C PRO A 9 -3.37 10.20 12.74
N ALA A 10 -4.08 9.82 13.81
CA ALA A 10 -4.38 8.42 14.12
C ALA A 10 -5.19 7.70 13.02
N GLN A 11 -6.15 8.37 12.37
CA GLN A 11 -6.91 7.80 11.26
C GLN A 11 -6.04 7.62 10.00
N LEU A 12 -5.13 8.57 9.73
CA LEU A 12 -4.16 8.44 8.64
C LEU A 12 -3.21 7.26 8.87
N ARG A 13 -2.74 7.08 10.11
CA ARG A 13 -1.90 5.93 10.47
C ARG A 13 -2.64 4.60 10.35
N ALA A 14 -3.88 4.53 10.83
CA ALA A 14 -4.70 3.33 10.69
C ALA A 14 -4.95 2.98 9.22
N ALA A 15 -5.23 3.97 8.38
CA ALA A 15 -5.35 3.77 6.93
C ALA A 15 -4.01 3.30 6.32
N ALA A 16 -2.88 3.89 6.72
CA ALA A 16 -1.57 3.46 6.26
C ALA A 16 -1.24 2.01 6.65
N GLU A 17 -1.58 1.58 7.86
CA GLU A 17 -1.42 0.20 8.30
C GLU A 17 -2.26 -0.76 7.45
N HIS A 18 -3.52 -0.40 7.17
CA HIS A 18 -4.37 -1.20 6.29
C HIS A 18 -3.80 -1.32 4.87
N HIS A 19 -3.31 -0.21 4.30
CA HIS A 19 -2.66 -0.23 2.98
C HIS A 19 -1.37 -1.08 2.98
N GLN A 20 -0.58 -1.03 4.05
CA GLN A 20 0.60 -1.89 4.19
C GLN A 20 0.23 -3.37 4.24
N GLN A 21 -0.77 -3.74 5.04
CA GLN A 21 -1.24 -5.12 5.14
C GLN A 21 -1.74 -5.64 3.80
N MET A 22 -2.44 -4.80 3.03
CA MET A 22 -2.87 -5.14 1.68
C MET A 22 -1.69 -5.33 0.71
N SER A 23 -0.67 -4.47 0.78
CA SER A 23 0.57 -4.64 0.00
C SER A 23 1.22 -6.00 0.30
N ASP A 24 1.40 -6.32 1.58
CA ASP A 24 2.04 -7.56 2.03
C ASP A 24 1.21 -8.79 1.61
N TYR A 25 -0.12 -8.71 1.73
CA TYR A 25 -1.03 -9.76 1.29
C TYR A 25 -0.91 -10.00 -0.23
N LEU A 26 -0.98 -8.94 -1.05
CA LEU A 26 -0.88 -9.05 -2.51
C LEU A 26 0.46 -9.64 -2.95
N ARG A 27 1.57 -9.27 -2.29
CA ARG A 27 2.90 -9.86 -2.53
C ARG A 27 2.97 -11.35 -2.22
N SER A 28 2.12 -11.85 -1.33
CA SER A 28 2.12 -13.27 -0.96
C SER A 28 1.40 -14.17 -1.99
N ILE A 29 0.46 -13.62 -2.77
CA ILE A 29 -0.40 -14.41 -3.67
C ILE A 29 0.39 -15.19 -4.74
N PRO A 30 1.41 -14.60 -5.41
CA PRO A 30 2.17 -15.31 -6.44
C PRO A 30 2.93 -16.55 -5.94
N SER A 31 3.10 -16.76 -4.63
CA SER A 31 3.74 -17.95 -4.06
C SER A 31 3.09 -19.27 -4.45
N SER A 32 1.81 -19.23 -4.83
CA SER A 32 1.04 -20.40 -5.30
C SER A 32 1.24 -20.71 -6.79
N HIS A 33 1.77 -19.78 -7.60
CA HIS A 33 1.88 -19.93 -9.04
C HIS A 33 2.76 -21.12 -9.48
N PRO A 34 3.89 -21.45 -8.81
CA PRO A 34 4.70 -22.61 -9.18
C PRO A 34 3.91 -23.94 -9.12
N ALA A 35 3.08 -24.15 -8.09
CA ALA A 35 2.28 -25.37 -7.97
C ALA A 35 1.20 -25.48 -9.08
N ILE A 36 0.66 -24.34 -9.52
CA ILE A 36 -0.26 -24.27 -10.67
C ILE A 36 0.50 -24.63 -11.94
N GLN A 37 1.70 -24.08 -12.13
CA GLN A 37 2.54 -24.40 -13.28
C GLN A 37 2.94 -25.88 -13.31
N ASP A 38 3.31 -26.47 -12.17
CA ASP A 38 3.63 -27.90 -12.07
C ASP A 38 2.43 -28.76 -12.49
N SER A 39 1.22 -28.35 -12.11
CA SER A 39 -0.02 -29.01 -12.52
C SER A 39 -0.22 -28.93 -14.04
N LEU A 40 0.09 -27.78 -14.66
CA LEU A 40 0.04 -27.61 -16.12
C LEU A 40 1.15 -28.39 -16.83
N ASP A 41 2.35 -28.44 -16.26
CA ASP A 41 3.51 -29.14 -16.80
C ASP A 41 3.33 -30.67 -16.75
N SER A 42 2.48 -31.16 -15.84
CA SER A 42 2.08 -32.57 -15.76
C SER A 42 1.15 -33.01 -16.90
N LEU A 43 0.60 -32.06 -17.67
CA LEU A 43 -0.24 -32.37 -18.82
C LEU A 43 0.60 -32.92 -19.97
N GLY A 44 0.07 -33.92 -20.67
CA GLY A 44 0.72 -34.51 -21.84
C GLY A 44 0.98 -33.50 -22.97
N PRO A 45 1.85 -33.85 -23.94
CA PRO A 45 2.36 -32.92 -24.95
C PRO A 45 1.28 -32.28 -25.85
N ILE A 46 0.08 -32.88 -25.95
CA ILE A 46 -1.07 -32.33 -26.68
C ILE A 46 -1.54 -30.99 -26.09
N PHE A 47 -1.24 -30.72 -24.81
CA PHE A 47 -1.62 -29.50 -24.11
C PHE A 47 -0.49 -28.46 -24.05
N CYS A 48 0.49 -28.51 -24.96
CA CYS A 48 1.63 -27.57 -24.97
C CYS A 48 1.19 -26.10 -25.03
N GLU A 49 0.23 -25.77 -25.91
CA GLU A 49 -0.31 -24.40 -26.04
C GLU A 49 -1.00 -23.94 -24.75
N LEU A 50 -1.71 -24.84 -24.07
CA LEU A 50 -2.36 -24.54 -22.79
C LEU A 50 -1.32 -24.25 -21.70
N ARG A 51 -0.23 -25.02 -21.65
CA ARG A 51 0.87 -24.80 -20.69
C ARG A 51 1.54 -23.45 -20.91
N GLU A 52 1.80 -23.08 -22.17
CA GLU A 52 2.40 -21.79 -22.53
C GLU A 52 1.46 -20.63 -22.18
N ALA A 53 0.19 -20.72 -22.59
CA ALA A 53 -0.81 -19.72 -22.23
C ALA A 53 -1.00 -19.59 -20.71
N GLY A 54 -0.93 -20.70 -19.98
CA GLY A 54 -1.00 -20.70 -18.52
C GLY A 54 0.19 -20.00 -17.88
N ARG A 55 1.41 -20.22 -18.40
CA ARG A 55 2.62 -19.53 -17.93
C ARG A 55 2.52 -18.02 -18.15
N ASP A 56 2.15 -17.60 -19.35
CA ASP A 56 1.98 -16.19 -19.69
C ASP A 56 0.94 -15.52 -18.80
N LEU A 57 -0.19 -16.20 -18.56
CA LEU A 57 -1.24 -15.69 -17.68
C LEU A 57 -0.78 -15.57 -16.22
N LEU A 58 -0.03 -16.55 -15.70
CA LEU A 58 0.51 -16.51 -14.33
C LEU A 58 1.55 -15.38 -14.17
N ASP A 59 2.36 -15.14 -15.19
CA ASP A 59 3.33 -14.03 -15.21
C ASP A 59 2.62 -12.67 -15.26
N GLN A 60 1.61 -12.51 -16.11
CA GLN A 60 0.78 -11.30 -16.14
C GLN A 60 0.11 -11.06 -14.78
N ARG A 61 -0.47 -12.10 -14.17
CA ARG A 61 -1.10 -11.98 -12.84
C ARG A 61 -0.09 -11.60 -11.77
N ARG A 62 1.12 -12.17 -11.80
CA ARG A 62 2.20 -11.82 -10.88
C ARG A 62 2.54 -10.33 -10.99
N GLN A 63 2.75 -9.83 -12.19
CA GLN A 63 3.05 -8.41 -12.43
C GLN A 63 1.93 -7.49 -11.95
N CYS A 64 0.66 -7.85 -12.18
CA CYS A 64 -0.48 -7.10 -11.68
C CYS A 64 -0.51 -7.03 -10.14
N TYR A 65 -0.25 -8.14 -9.45
CA TYR A 65 -0.19 -8.15 -7.98
C TYR A 65 1.01 -7.37 -7.44
N GLU A 66 2.17 -7.47 -8.09
CA GLU A 66 3.37 -6.70 -7.73
C GLU A 66 3.09 -5.19 -7.85
N GLN A 67 2.52 -4.75 -8.98
CA GLN A 67 2.18 -3.34 -9.19
C GLN A 67 1.16 -2.84 -8.16
N GLN A 68 0.09 -3.60 -7.91
CA GLN A 68 -0.91 -3.20 -6.91
C GLN A 68 -0.30 -3.15 -5.50
N ALA A 69 0.60 -4.08 -5.17
CA ALA A 69 1.29 -4.04 -3.90
C ALA A 69 2.18 -2.80 -3.75
N ASP A 70 2.87 -2.40 -4.82
CA ASP A 70 3.67 -1.16 -4.84
C ASP A 70 2.78 0.07 -4.65
N ASP A 71 1.66 0.17 -5.38
CA ASP A 71 0.70 1.25 -5.24
C ASP A 71 0.16 1.36 -3.80
N HIS A 72 -0.16 0.22 -3.18
CA HIS A 72 -0.60 0.16 -1.79
C HIS A 72 0.51 0.60 -0.81
N ALA A 73 1.77 0.21 -1.04
CA ALA A 73 2.90 0.63 -0.21
C ALA A 73 3.14 2.14 -0.32
N ASP A 74 3.01 2.72 -1.51
CA ASP A 74 3.16 4.15 -1.76
C ASP A 74 2.06 4.97 -1.08
N ILE A 75 0.81 4.48 -1.12
CA ILE A 75 -0.30 5.10 -0.37
C ILE A 75 -0.02 5.04 1.14
N ALA A 76 0.41 3.90 1.66
CA ALA A 76 0.76 3.77 3.07
C ALA A 76 1.87 4.74 3.49
N HIS A 77 2.92 4.86 2.67
CA HIS A 77 4.00 5.82 2.90
C HIS A 77 3.48 7.27 2.91
N THR A 78 2.69 7.64 1.91
CA THR A 78 2.11 9.00 1.78
C THR A 78 1.23 9.36 2.98
N LEU A 79 0.39 8.43 3.45
CA LEU A 79 -0.47 8.63 4.61
C LEU A 79 0.33 8.83 5.90
N ARG A 80 1.41 8.06 6.11
CA ARG A 80 2.32 8.24 7.26
C ARG A 80 3.00 9.60 7.22
N THR A 81 3.49 9.98 6.05
CA THR A 81 4.12 11.29 5.84
C THR A 81 3.14 12.42 6.13
N ALA A 82 1.91 12.34 5.62
CA ALA A 82 0.86 13.33 5.90
C ALA A 82 0.52 13.43 7.40
N ALA A 83 0.44 12.30 8.11
CA ALA A 83 0.19 12.27 9.55
C ALA A 83 1.30 12.99 10.33
N ASN A 84 2.56 12.73 9.98
CA ASN A 84 3.71 13.34 10.62
C ASN A 84 3.78 14.86 10.34
N MET A 85 3.52 15.29 9.10
CA MET A 85 3.49 16.71 8.74
C MET A 85 2.39 17.47 9.50
N TRP A 86 1.23 16.84 9.71
CA TRP A 86 0.14 17.45 10.46
C TRP A 86 0.50 17.68 11.93
N GLU A 87 1.09 16.67 12.60
CA GLU A 87 1.51 16.79 14.00
C GLU A 87 2.62 17.83 14.17
N GLN A 88 3.61 17.86 13.28
CA GLN A 88 4.64 18.90 13.29
C GLN A 88 4.04 20.30 13.18
N HIS A 89 3.07 20.49 12.28
CA HIS A 89 2.42 21.78 12.13
C HIS A 89 1.60 22.19 13.36
N GLU A 90 0.93 21.25 14.03
CA GLU A 90 0.22 21.50 15.29
C GLU A 90 1.19 21.87 16.43
N ASP A 91 2.30 21.14 16.56
CA ASP A 91 3.34 21.41 17.57
C ASP A 91 3.98 22.79 17.37
N ASP A 92 4.35 23.12 16.13
CA ASP A 92 4.93 24.43 15.77
C ASP A 92 3.94 25.58 16.05
N ALA A 93 2.66 25.39 15.71
CA ALA A 93 1.62 26.39 15.99
C ALA A 93 1.41 26.58 17.50
N ALA A 94 1.37 25.50 18.28
CA ALA A 94 1.25 25.56 19.73
C ALA A 94 2.45 26.27 20.38
N HIS A 95 3.66 25.98 19.91
CA HIS A 95 4.88 26.64 20.38
C HIS A 95 4.86 28.14 20.10
N ASN A 96 4.52 28.54 18.87
CA ASN A 96 4.44 29.94 18.48
C ASN A 96 3.39 30.72 19.29
N LEU A 97 2.22 30.13 19.56
CA LEU A 97 1.18 30.74 20.38
C LEU A 97 1.60 30.87 21.85
N GLY A 98 2.32 29.88 22.39
CA GLY A 98 2.88 29.95 23.74
C GLY A 98 3.85 31.11 23.91
N ASN A 99 4.78 31.28 22.96
CA ASN A 99 5.76 32.37 22.99
C ASN A 99 5.10 33.76 22.94
N VAL A 100 4.03 33.94 22.15
CA VAL A 100 3.27 35.20 22.11
C VAL A 100 2.57 35.50 23.45
N GLY A 101 2.10 34.46 24.14
CA GLY A 101 1.46 34.61 25.45
C GLY A 101 2.44 35.02 26.56
N ASP A 102 3.68 34.53 26.48
CA ASP A 102 4.74 34.83 27.45
C ASP A 102 5.36 36.22 27.21
N ASP A 103 5.53 36.65 25.95
CA ASP A 103 6.02 38.01 25.61
C ASP A 103 5.01 39.13 25.98
N ALA A 104 3.73 38.79 26.17
CA ALA A 104 2.68 39.75 26.54
C ALA A 104 2.54 39.98 28.06
N ARG A 105 3.43 39.39 28.89
CA ARG A 105 3.35 39.40 30.36
C ARG A 105 4.54 40.08 31.02
#